data_AF-A0A920DNQ6-F1
#
_entry.id   AF-A0A920DNQ6-F1
#
_cell.length_a   1.000
_cell.length_b   1.000
_cell.length_c   1.000
_cell.angle_alpha   90.00
_cell.angle_beta   90.00
_cell.angle_gamma   90.00
#
_symmetry.space_group_name_H-M   'P 1'
#
loop_
_entity.id
_entity.type
_entity.pdbx_description
1 polymer ?
#
loop_
_entity_poly.entity_id
_entity_poly.type
_entity_poly.pdbx_seq_one_letter_code
_entity_poly.pdbx_strand_id
1 'polypeptide(L)' 'MQMQHVLESISSHIESWGMIWFGLIFLGSIFNEFSLLNSINISVININLFPYLLGLTIGIIAKLRGRWI' A
#
# COMPACT_ATOMS: atom_id res chain seq x y z
N MET A 1 15.17 -29.16 10.62
CA MET A 1 15.29 -29.09 9.15
C MET A 1 14.02 -28.54 8.47
N GLN A 2 12.81 -29.02 8.78
CA GLN A 2 11.57 -28.54 8.13
C GLN A 2 11.22 -27.06 8.37
N MET A 3 11.40 -26.54 9.58
CA MET A 3 11.01 -25.15 9.92
C MET A 3 11.82 -24.09 9.15
N GLN A 4 13.09 -24.39 8.87
CA GLN A 4 13.99 -23.47 8.18
C GLN A 4 13.61 -23.30 6.70
N HIS A 5 13.19 -24.40 6.08
CA HIS A 5 12.70 -24.42 4.69
C HIS A 5 11.39 -23.64 4.52
N VAL A 6 10.50 -23.67 5.53
CA VAL A 6 9.26 -22.89 5.53
C VAL A 6 9.56 -21.39 5.67
N LEU A 7 10.49 -21.02 6.56
CA LEU A 7 10.91 -19.63 6.74
C LEU A 7 11.57 -19.05 5.49
N GLU A 8 12.43 -19.81 4.80
CA GLU A 8 13.01 -19.39 3.51
C GLU A 8 11.96 -19.25 2.41
N SER A 9 10.99 -20.16 2.35
CA SER A 9 9.90 -20.09 1.38
C SER A 9 8.98 -18.89 1.61
N ILE A 10 8.71 -18.55 2.87
CA ILE A 10 7.94 -17.36 3.24
C ILE A 10 8.76 -16.10 2.97
N SER A 11 10.04 -16.08 3.33
CA SER A 11 10.93 -14.92 3.09
C SER A 11 11.04 -14.60 1.60
N SER A 12 11.28 -15.61 0.76
CA SER A 12 11.34 -15.45 -0.69
C SER A 12 9.99 -14.99 -1.29
N HIS A 13 8.86 -15.44 -0.74
CA HIS A 13 7.55 -14.94 -1.14
C HIS A 13 7.31 -13.49 -0.70
N ILE A 14 7.69 -13.11 0.53
CA ILE A 14 7.55 -11.74 1.02
C ILE A 14 8.40 -10.78 0.18
N GLU A 15 9.63 -11.16 -0.16
CA GLU A 15 10.50 -10.39 -1.05
C GLU A 15 9.91 -10.24 -2.46
N SER A 16 9.26 -11.27 -3.00
CA SER A 16 8.60 -11.21 -4.31
C SER A 16 7.30 -10.39 -4.29
N TRP A 17 6.65 -10.27 -3.13
CA TRP A 17 5.38 -9.57 -2.94
C TRP A 17 5.51 -8.08 -2.61
N GLY A 18 6.71 -7.49 -2.72
CA GLY A 18 6.94 -6.06 -2.47
C GLY A 18 5.92 -5.12 -3.14
N MET A 19 5.48 -5.45 -4.37
CA MET A 19 4.45 -4.69 -5.09
C MET A 19 3.05 -4.78 -4.46
N ILE A 20 2.71 -5.90 -3.82
CA ILE A 20 1.41 -6.13 -3.16
C ILE A 20 1.37 -5.38 -1.83
N TRP A 21 2.48 -5.34 -1.09
CA TRP A 21 2.61 -4.58 0.15
C TRP A 21 2.38 -3.09 -0.07
N PHE A 22 2.90 -2.53 -1.17
CA PHE A 22 2.60 -1.14 -1.52
C PHE A 22 1.11 -0.89 -1.77
N GLY A 23 0.45 -1.79 -2.53
CA GLY A 23 -0.99 -1.72 -2.76
C GLY A 23 -1.80 -1.79 -1.47
N LEU A 24 -1.39 -2.64 -0.50
CA LEU A 24 -2.02 -2.75 0.81
C LEU A 24 -1.84 -1.50 1.68
N ILE A 25 -0.64 -0.91 1.71
CA ILE A 25 -0.38 0.34 2.44
C ILE A 25 -1.19 1.50 1.83
N PHE A 26 -1.25 1.55 0.50
CA PHE A 26 -2.05 2.55 -0.23
C PHE A 26 -3.55 2.42 0.04
N LEU A 27 -4.10 1.21 0.00
CA LEU A 27 -5.50 0.98 0.37
C LEU A 27 -5.76 1.30 1.84
N GLY A 28 -4.83 0.97 2.73
CA GLY A 28 -4.90 1.32 4.15
C GLY A 28 -5.00 2.82 4.41
N SER A 29 -4.23 3.64 3.68
CA SER A 29 -4.30 5.10 3.82
C SER A 29 -5.61 5.69 3.26
N ILE A 30 -6.21 5.08 2.25
CA ILE A 30 -7.55 5.47 1.75
C ILE A 30 -8.60 5.18 2.82
N PHE A 31 -8.57 3.98 3.40
CA PHE A 31 -9.53 3.61 4.45
C PHE A 31 -9.37 4.46 5.72
N ASN A 32 -8.13 4.82 6.08
CA ASN A 32 -7.86 5.68 7.22
C ASN A 32 -8.58 7.03 7.09
N GLU A 33 -8.42 7.71 5.96
CA GLU A 33 -9.04 9.01 5.73
C GLU A 33 -10.55 8.89 5.54
N PHE A 34 -11.01 7.81 4.91
CA PHE A 34 -12.45 7.53 4.80
C PHE A 34 -13.10 7.33 6.19
N SER A 35 -12.41 6.63 7.10
CA SER A 35 -12.85 6.48 8.49
C SER A 35 -12.87 7.81 9.24
N LEU A 36 -11.88 8.66 8.99
CA LEU A 36 -11.77 9.98 9.60
C LEU A 36 -12.90 10.92 9.13
N LEU A 37 -13.27 10.85 7.85
CA LEU A 37 -14.42 11.56 7.28
C LEU A 37 -15.76 11.13 7.86
N ASN A 38 -15.95 9.83 8.12
CA ASN A 38 -17.18 9.35 8.76
C ASN A 38 -17.30 9.75 10.24
N SER A 39 -16.17 9.99 10.92
CA SER A 39 -16.15 10.39 12.33
C SER A 39 -16.39 11.90 12.54
N ILE A 40 -16.20 12.74 11.52
CA ILE A 40 -16.28 14.20 11.62
C ILE A 40 -17.46 14.68 10.77
N ASN A 41 -18.50 15.16 11.46
CA ASN A 41 -19.75 15.69 10.94
C ASN A 41 -19.60 16.42 9.57
N ILE A 42 -20.24 15.87 8.54
CA ILE A 42 -20.05 16.20 7.13
C ILE A 42 -20.81 17.50 6.80
N SER A 43 -20.16 18.64 6.90
CA SER A 43 -20.64 19.88 6.25
C SER A 43 -19.68 20.38 5.17
N VAL A 44 -18.41 19.97 5.19
CA VAL A 44 -17.43 20.29 4.16
C VAL A 44 -16.50 19.10 3.93
N ILE A 45 -16.76 18.31 2.88
CA ILE A 45 -15.87 17.22 2.45
C ILE A 45 -14.64 17.88 1.78
N ASN A 46 -13.56 18.08 2.54
CA ASN A 46 -12.28 18.57 2.01
C ASN A 46 -11.26 17.44 1.98
N ILE A 47 -11.41 16.52 1.02
CA ILE A 47 -10.49 15.39 0.85
C ILE A 47 -9.28 15.87 0.07
N ASN A 48 -8.11 15.88 0.71
CA ASN A 48 -6.86 16.16 0.01
C ASN A 48 -6.43 14.92 -0.80
N LEU A 49 -6.77 14.89 -2.09
CA LEU A 49 -6.43 13.77 -2.99
C LEU A 49 -4.95 13.70 -3.39
N PHE A 50 -4.18 14.76 -3.14
CA PHE A 50 -2.79 14.89 -3.59
C PHE A 50 -1.86 13.75 -3.12
N PRO A 51 -1.80 13.37 -1.83
CA PRO A 51 -0.96 12.26 -1.36
C PRO A 51 -1.33 10.92 -1.99
N TYR A 52 -2.61 10.70 -2.31
CA TYR A 52 -3.08 9.48 -2.97
C TYR A 52 -2.61 9.43 -4.42
N LEU A 53 -2.70 10.53 -5.16
CA LEU A 53 -2.20 10.62 -6.53
C LEU A 53 -0.69 10.43 -6.59
N LEU A 54 0.06 10.98 -5.62
CA LEU A 54 1.50 10.75 -5.51
C LEU A 54 1.84 9.28 -5.23
N GLY A 55 1.16 8.67 -4.26
CA GLY A 55 1.34 7.24 -3.98
C GLY A 55 1.03 6.37 -5.21
N LEU A 56 -0.10 6.62 -5.87
CA LEU A 56 -0.52 5.87 -7.04
C LEU A 56 0.49 6.01 -8.19
N THR A 57 0.97 7.23 -8.48
CA THR A 57 1.96 7.47 -9.55
C THR A 57 3.29 6.79 -9.25
N ILE A 58 3.80 6.87 -8.01
CA ILE A 58 5.02 6.16 -7.59
C ILE A 58 4.82 4.64 -7.74
N GLY A 59 3.67 4.10 -7.32
CA GLY A 59 3.35 2.68 -7.47
C GLY A 59 3.28 2.22 -8.93
N ILE A 60 2.68 3.02 -9.82
CA ILE A 60 2.66 2.73 -11.26
C ILE A 60 4.07 2.76 -11.83
N ILE A 61 4.87 3.78 -11.50
CA ILE A 61 6.26 3.91 -11.97
C ILE A 61 7.10 2.71 -11.53
N ALA A 62 6.98 2.28 -10.27
CA ALA A 62 7.69 1.12 -9.75
C ALA A 62 7.26 -0.19 -10.42
N LYS A 63 5.95 -0.35 -10.69
CA LYS A 63 5.43 -1.51 -11.44
C LYS A 63 5.95 -1.54 -12.88
N LEU A 64 5.96 -0.40 -13.57
CA LEU A 64 6.47 -0.29 -14.95
C LEU A 64 7.99 -0.54 -15.03
N ARG A 65 8.76 -0.09 -14.03
CA ARG A 65 10.20 -0.39 -13.94
C ARG A 65 10.52 -1.82 -13.48
N GLY A 66 9.55 -2.53 -12.92
CA GLY A 66 9.75 -3.85 -12.31
C GLY A 66 10.69 -3.82 -11.09
N ARG A 67 11.01 -2.63 -10.56
CA ARG A 67 11.92 -2.40 -9.43
C ARG A 67 11.48 -1.17 -8.66
N TRP A 68 11.62 -1.20 -7.33
CA TRP A 68 11.16 -0.15 -6.43
C TRP A 68 12.20 0.96 -6.13
N ILE A 69 13.36 0.97 -6.80
CA ILE A 69 14.40 2.01 -6.75
C ILE A 69 15.04 2.19 -8.12
#